data_AF-A0A1X0MDY1-F1
#
_entry.id   AF-A0A1X0MDY1-F1
#
_cell.length_a   1.000
_cell.length_b   1.000
_cell.length_c   1.000
_cell.angle_alpha   90.00
_cell.angle_beta   90.00
_cell.angle_gamma   90.00
#
_symmetry.space_group_name_H-M   'P 1'
#
loop_
_entity.id
_entity.type
_entity.pdbx_description
1 polymer ?
#
loop_
_entity_poly.entity_id
_entity_poly.type
_entity_poly.pdbx_seq_one_letter_code
_entity_poly.pdbx_strand_id
1 'polypeptide(L)'
;MPLLNWSRNMVRLTAVGLITIPTAYAAETLTRDNGAAVGDNQNSQTAGAQGPVLLQDVQLLQKLQRFDRERIPERVVHARGTGVKGEFTASADISDLSKATV
;
A
#
# COMPACT_ATOMS: atom_id res chain seq x y z
N MET A 1 -54.64 2.22 23.27
CA MET A 1 -54.39 3.01 24.49
C MET A 1 -54.87 2.16 25.66
N PRO A 2 -54.00 1.76 26.60
CA PRO A 2 -53.35 2.66 27.56
C PRO A 2 -51.83 2.47 27.71
N LEU A 3 -51.18 3.55 28.10
CA LEU A 3 -49.75 3.69 28.37
C LEU A 3 -49.48 3.40 29.85
N LEU A 4 -48.46 2.59 30.16
CA LEU A 4 -47.92 2.48 31.51
C LEU A 4 -46.38 2.39 31.49
N ASN A 5 -45.77 3.55 31.72
CA ASN A 5 -44.49 3.82 32.37
C ASN A 5 -43.63 2.61 32.80
N TRP A 6 -42.46 2.46 32.17
CA TRP A 6 -41.27 1.95 32.85
C TRP A 6 -40.04 2.80 32.53
N SER A 7 -39.92 3.91 33.25
CA SER A 7 -38.64 4.56 33.52
C SER A 7 -38.04 3.97 34.81
N ARG A 8 -36.70 3.94 34.88
CA ARG A 8 -35.81 3.28 35.88
C ARG A 8 -35.48 1.84 35.56
N ASN A 9 -34.45 1.68 34.74
CA ASN A 9 -33.32 0.74 34.85
C ASN A 9 -32.59 0.88 33.52
N MET A 10 -31.52 1.67 33.40
CA MET A 10 -30.16 1.09 33.35
C MET A 10 -29.09 2.19 33.38
N VAL A 11 -29.26 3.22 34.22
CA VAL A 11 -28.12 4.08 34.59
C VAL A 11 -27.21 3.26 35.50
N ARG A 12 -26.13 2.73 34.93
CA ARG A 12 -24.80 2.44 35.53
C ARG A 12 -24.09 1.41 34.67
N LEU A 13 -22.95 1.81 34.08
CA LEU A 13 -21.65 1.10 34.16
C LEU A 13 -20.62 1.82 33.26
N THR A 14 -19.64 2.45 33.92
CA THR A 14 -18.19 2.53 33.58
C THR A 14 -17.79 3.05 32.20
N ALA A 15 -17.23 4.25 32.02
CA ALA A 15 -15.94 4.78 32.52
C ALA A 15 -14.69 4.04 32.02
N VAL A 16 -13.85 4.82 31.31
CA VAL A 16 -12.41 4.65 31.07
C VAL A 16 -11.98 3.63 30.02
N GLY A 17 -11.35 4.19 28.98
CA GLY A 17 -10.58 3.46 27.99
C GLY A 17 -10.30 4.34 26.79
N LEU A 18 -9.57 5.45 27.00
CA LEU A 18 -8.96 6.20 25.91
C LEU A 18 -8.07 5.20 25.16
N ILE A 19 -8.52 4.75 23.98
CA ILE A 19 -7.72 3.88 23.12
C ILE A 19 -6.48 4.69 22.74
N THR A 20 -5.35 4.38 23.36
CA THR A 20 -4.04 4.85 22.91
C THR A 20 -3.81 4.24 21.55
N ILE A 21 -4.20 4.97 20.51
CA ILE A 21 -3.73 4.73 19.14
C ILE A 21 -2.20 4.81 19.23
N PRO A 22 -1.43 3.76 18.90
CA PRO A 22 0.01 3.92 18.73
C PRO A 22 0.23 4.83 17.53
N THR A 23 0.38 6.12 17.80
CA THR A 23 0.80 7.13 16.83
C THR A 23 2.29 7.00 16.61
N ALA A 24 2.68 6.05 15.76
CA ALA A 24 3.97 6.09 15.08
C ALA A 24 3.95 5.11 13.90
N TYR A 25 3.32 5.50 12.79
CA TYR A 25 3.79 5.04 11.49
C TYR A 25 5.12 5.76 11.24
N ALA A 26 6.21 5.23 11.80
CA ALA A 26 7.54 5.69 11.45
C ALA A 26 7.78 5.29 9.99
N ALA A 27 8.17 6.25 9.16
CA ALA A 27 8.53 5.95 7.77
C ALA A 27 9.68 4.93 7.77
N GLU A 28 9.55 3.91 6.93
CA GLU A 28 10.62 2.93 6.75
C GLU A 28 11.88 3.63 6.23
N THR A 29 13.04 3.19 6.72
CA THR A 29 14.31 3.82 6.33
C THR A 29 14.52 3.64 4.83
N LEU A 30 14.76 4.74 4.12
CA LEU A 30 15.10 4.67 2.71
C LEU A 30 16.43 3.93 2.54
N THR A 31 16.44 2.90 1.69
CA THR A 31 17.61 2.06 1.45
C THR A 31 18.00 2.06 -0.02
N ARG A 32 19.27 1.74 -0.27
CA ARG A 32 19.80 1.39 -1.59
C ARG A 32 19.39 -0.05 -1.93
N ASP A 33 19.62 -0.48 -3.17
CA ASP A 33 19.31 -1.85 -3.63
C ASP A 33 20.03 -2.95 -2.81
N ASN A 34 21.15 -2.62 -2.15
CA ASN A 34 21.89 -3.53 -1.27
C ASN A 34 21.43 -3.50 0.20
N GLY A 35 20.36 -2.77 0.52
CA GLY A 35 19.84 -2.62 1.88
C GLY A 35 20.57 -1.58 2.74
N ALA A 36 21.64 -0.94 2.26
CA ALA A 36 22.32 0.12 3.00
C ALA A 36 21.45 1.37 3.08
N ALA A 37 21.35 2.00 4.26
CA ALA A 37 20.58 3.22 4.47
C ALA A 37 21.08 4.37 3.58
N VAL A 38 20.15 5.13 3.02
CA VAL A 38 20.39 6.35 2.24
C VAL A 38 20.46 7.53 3.20
N GLY A 39 21.57 8.28 3.17
CA GLY A 39 21.75 9.44 4.03
C GLY A 39 20.97 10.67 3.55
N ASP A 40 21.20 11.08 2.30
CA ASP A 40 20.50 12.19 1.65
C ASP A 40 19.96 11.72 0.29
N ASN A 41 18.71 12.12 -0.02
CA ASN A 41 18.01 11.80 -1.26
C ASN A 41 17.57 13.06 -2.03
N GLN A 42 17.88 14.25 -1.52
CA GLN A 42 17.57 15.53 -2.16
C GLN A 42 18.75 16.09 -2.94
N ASN A 43 19.99 15.69 -2.60
CA ASN A 43 21.20 16.18 -3.23
C ASN A 43 22.03 15.02 -3.81
N SER A 44 22.72 15.30 -4.91
CA SER A 44 23.70 14.39 -5.51
C SER A 44 25.09 14.61 -4.93
N GLN A 45 25.95 13.60 -4.99
CA GLN A 45 27.34 13.73 -4.59
C GLN A 45 28.16 14.42 -5.69
N THR A 46 28.71 15.60 -5.38
CA THR A 46 29.45 16.44 -6.34
C THR A 46 30.89 16.70 -5.89
N ALA A 47 31.77 17.08 -6.82
CA ALA A 47 33.13 17.54 -6.54
C ALA A 47 33.14 18.98 -5.96
N GLY A 48 32.49 19.19 -4.82
CA GLY A 48 32.24 20.50 -4.21
C GLY A 48 30.86 21.09 -4.57
N ALA A 49 30.47 22.17 -3.91
CA ALA A 49 29.10 22.70 -3.96
C ALA A 49 28.61 23.12 -5.37
N GLN A 50 29.52 23.41 -6.30
CA GLN A 50 29.23 23.75 -7.70
C GLN A 50 30.06 22.89 -8.67
N GLY A 51 30.56 21.75 -8.21
CA GLY A 51 31.34 20.81 -9.02
C GLY A 51 30.47 19.82 -9.80
N PRO A 52 31.05 19.08 -10.75
CA PRO A 52 30.34 18.01 -11.45
C PRO A 52 29.92 16.87 -10.49
N VAL A 53 28.89 16.13 -10.89
CA VAL A 53 28.42 14.92 -10.19
C VAL A 53 29.45 13.81 -10.31
N LEU A 54 29.69 13.10 -9.21
CA LEU A 54 30.66 12.02 -9.14
C LEU A 54 30.03 10.67 -9.52
N LEU A 55 30.76 9.86 -10.28
CA LEU A 55 30.32 8.51 -10.65
C LEU A 55 30.21 7.54 -9.45
N GLN A 56 30.86 7.88 -8.34
CA GLN A 56 30.78 7.10 -7.10
C GLN A 56 29.42 7.26 -6.38
N ASP A 57 28.55 8.17 -6.84
CA ASP A 57 27.19 8.30 -6.31
C ASP A 57 26.32 7.11 -6.76
N VAL A 58 26.49 5.99 -6.07
CA VAL A 58 25.76 4.75 -6.35
C VAL A 58 24.26 4.92 -6.13
N GLN A 59 23.85 5.77 -5.20
CA GLN A 59 22.42 6.00 -4.91
C GLN A 59 21.73 6.70 -6.09
N LEU A 60 22.35 7.75 -6.62
CA LEU A 60 21.84 8.46 -7.79
C LEU A 60 21.75 7.54 -9.01
N LEU A 61 22.82 6.79 -9.28
CA LEU A 61 22.88 5.89 -10.43
C LEU A 61 21.81 4.81 -10.36
N GLN A 62 21.66 4.13 -9.22
CA GLN A 62 20.65 3.09 -9.03
C GLN A 62 19.24 3.64 -9.22
N LYS A 63 18.93 4.79 -8.62
CA LYS A 63 17.62 5.43 -8.75
C LYS A 63 17.27 5.78 -10.20
N LEU A 64 18.21 6.37 -10.95
CA LEU A 64 18.01 6.70 -12.36
C LEU A 64 17.89 5.44 -13.22
N GLN A 65 18.74 4.43 -13.00
CA GLN A 65 18.70 3.18 -13.76
C GLN A 65 17.36 2.44 -13.61
N ARG A 66 16.75 2.49 -12.42
CA ARG A 66 15.43 1.91 -12.15
C ARG A 66 14.33 2.70 -12.85
N PHE A 67 14.37 4.02 -12.74
CA PHE A 67 13.40 4.91 -13.41
C PHE A 67 13.41 4.72 -14.93
N ASP A 68 14.59 4.70 -15.54
CA ASP A 68 14.76 4.52 -16.99
C ASP A 68 14.20 3.18 -17.50
N ARG A 69 14.06 2.18 -16.61
CA ARG A 69 13.62 0.81 -16.92
C ARG A 69 12.25 0.47 -16.32
N GLU A 70 11.47 1.46 -15.92
CA GLU A 70 10.12 1.24 -15.38
C GLU A 70 9.16 0.73 -16.45
N ARG A 71 9.35 1.15 -17.70
CA ARG A 71 8.46 0.78 -18.81
C ARG A 71 8.76 -0.63 -19.31
N ILE A 72 7.75 -1.46 -19.28
CA ILE A 72 7.68 -2.74 -20.01
C ILE A 72 6.73 -2.60 -21.21
N PRO A 73 6.85 -3.44 -22.25
CA PRO A 73 5.90 -3.43 -23.35
C PRO A 73 4.46 -3.69 -22.86
N GLU A 74 3.51 -2.92 -23.39
CA GLU A 74 2.09 -3.13 -23.13
C GLU A 74 1.53 -4.34 -23.89
N ARG A 75 0.35 -4.82 -23.49
CA ARG A 75 -0.36 -5.88 -24.22
C ARG A 75 -0.74 -5.39 -25.62
N VAL A 76 -0.53 -6.23 -26.65
CA VAL A 76 -0.85 -5.93 -28.07
C VAL A 76 -2.30 -5.48 -28.26
N VAL A 77 -3.23 -6.06 -27.50
CA VAL A 77 -4.64 -5.66 -27.43
C VAL A 77 -5.07 -5.52 -25.97
N HIS A 78 -6.10 -4.68 -25.72
CA HIS A 78 -6.55 -4.35 -24.36
C HIS A 78 -5.42 -3.81 -23.46
N ALA A 79 -4.59 -2.92 -24.01
CA ALA A 79 -3.48 -2.27 -23.29
C ALA A 79 -3.98 -1.48 -22.07
N ARG A 80 -5.14 -0.84 -22.19
CA ARG A 80 -5.78 -0.09 -21.10
C ARG A 80 -6.78 -0.97 -20.36
N GLY A 81 -6.58 -1.11 -19.05
CA GLY A 81 -7.52 -1.76 -18.16
C GLY A 81 -7.16 -1.53 -16.69
N THR A 82 -8.10 -1.83 -15.81
CA THR A 82 -7.88 -1.87 -14.35
C THR A 82 -8.41 -3.20 -13.82
N GLY A 83 -7.84 -3.69 -12.72
CA GLY A 83 -8.18 -4.99 -12.14
C GLY A 83 -8.60 -4.88 -10.68
N VAL A 84 -9.51 -5.76 -10.26
CA VAL A 84 -9.93 -5.95 -8.88
C VAL A 84 -9.83 -7.44 -8.55
N LYS A 85 -9.46 -7.76 -7.31
CA LYS A 85 -9.43 -9.15 -6.81
C LYS A 85 -10.78 -9.49 -6.16
N GLY A 86 -11.21 -10.73 -6.32
CA GLY A 86 -12.43 -11.26 -5.71
C GLY A 86 -12.51 -12.77 -5.87
N GLU A 87 -13.61 -13.34 -5.38
CA GLU A 87 -13.90 -14.77 -5.46
C GLU A 87 -15.19 -14.99 -6.24
N PHE A 88 -15.25 -16.11 -6.95
CA PHE A 88 -16.45 -16.53 -7.66
C PHE A 88 -17.15 -17.63 -6.86
N THR A 89 -18.44 -17.45 -6.60
CA THR A 89 -19.30 -18.47 -5.97
C THR A 89 -20.50 -18.74 -6.88
N ALA A 90 -20.65 -19.98 -7.33
CA ALA A 90 -21.81 -20.39 -8.12
C ALA A 90 -23.09 -20.30 -7.27
N SER A 91 -24.11 -19.62 -7.79
CA SER A 91 -25.40 -19.47 -7.10
C SER A 91 -26.35 -20.64 -7.32
N ALA A 92 -26.13 -21.45 -8.35
CA ALA A 92 -26.96 -22.58 -8.73
C ALA A 92 -26.13 -23.71 -9.34
N ASP A 93 -26.66 -24.94 -9.30
CA ASP A 93 -26.09 -26.10 -9.96
C ASP A 93 -26.45 -26.11 -11.46
N ILE A 94 -25.45 -26.29 -12.30
CA ILE A 94 -25.54 -26.39 -13.77
C ILE A 94 -24.73 -27.58 -14.30
N SER A 95 -24.54 -28.60 -13.44
CA SER A 95 -23.75 -29.80 -13.75
C SER A 95 -24.30 -30.62 -14.92
N ASP A 96 -25.57 -30.45 -15.26
CA ASP A 96 -26.22 -31.02 -16.44
C ASP A 96 -25.70 -30.40 -17.76
N LEU A 97 -25.25 -29.14 -17.72
CA LEU A 97 -24.70 -28.42 -18.87
C LEU A 97 -23.18 -28.46 -18.94
N SER A 98 -22.49 -28.48 -17.79
CA SER A 98 -21.03 -28.42 -17.72
C SER A 98 -20.44 -29.33 -16.65
N LYS A 99 -19.41 -30.08 -17.03
CA LYS A 99 -18.60 -30.91 -16.11
C LYS A 99 -17.43 -30.16 -15.47
N ALA A 100 -17.34 -28.84 -15.65
CA ALA A 100 -16.26 -28.04 -15.08
C ALA A 100 -16.39 -27.93 -13.55
N THR A 101 -15.27 -28.02 -12.84
CA THR A 101 -15.24 -27.98 -11.37
C THR A 101 -15.30 -26.56 -10.78
N VAL A 102 -14.77 -25.56 -11.52
CA VAL A 102 -14.49 -24.15 -11.17
C VAL A 102 -13.94 -23.93 -9.75
#